data_AF-A0A968TPK4-F1
#
_entry.id   AF-A0A968TPK4-F1
#
_cell.length_a   1.000
_cell.length_b   1.000
_cell.length_c   1.000
_cell.angle_alpha   90.00
_cell.angle_beta   90.00
_cell.angle_gamma   90.00
#
_symmetry.space_group_name_H-M   'P 1'
#
loop_
_entity.id
_entity.type
_entity.pdbx_description
1 polymer ?
#
loop_
_entity_poly.entity_id
_entity_poly.type
_entity_poly.pdbx_seq_one_letter_code
_entity_poly.pdbx_strand_id
1 'polypeptide(L)' 'MVAERLDAKKPTILGLTHAKAPVWADRLRQLLAAKLELGEVITSEIGPVVGTHAGPGTVGVAFFQPEGDDEARLLAPLGR' A
#
# COMPACT_ATOMS: atom_id res chain seq x y z
N MET A 1 -9.44 -13.01 0.50
CA MET A 1 -8.53 -12.17 1.33
C MET A 1 -7.99 -10.97 0.53
N VAL A 2 -8.28 -9.73 0.99
CA VAL A 2 -7.91 -8.41 0.40
C VAL A 2 -8.24 -8.22 -1.10
N ALA A 3 -7.60 -8.94 -2.01
CA ALA A 3 -7.83 -8.85 -3.45
C ALA A 3 -9.29 -9.15 -3.83
N GLU A 4 -9.96 -10.06 -3.13
CA GLU A 4 -11.38 -10.36 -3.33
C GLU A 4 -12.33 -9.21 -2.96
N ARG A 5 -11.85 -8.19 -2.24
CA ARG A 5 -12.63 -7.01 -1.85
C ARG A 5 -12.33 -5.80 -2.73
N LEU A 6 -11.44 -5.93 -3.71
CA LEU A 6 -11.00 -4.86 -4.58
C LEU A 6 -11.50 -5.13 -6.00
N ASP A 7 -11.91 -4.08 -6.69
CA ASP A 7 -12.20 -4.18 -8.12
C ASP A 7 -10.87 -4.32 -8.86
N ALA A 8 -10.64 -5.48 -9.49
CA ALA A 8 -9.40 -5.76 -10.20
C ALA A 8 -9.11 -4.78 -11.35
N LYS A 9 -10.11 -4.02 -11.82
CA LYS A 9 -9.98 -3.05 -12.91
C LYS A 9 -9.67 -1.63 -12.43
N LYS A 10 -9.68 -1.38 -11.11
CA LYS A 10 -9.42 -0.06 -10.54
C LYS A 10 -8.03 0.00 -9.92
N PRO A 11 -7.30 1.11 -10.14
CA PRO A 11 -5.99 1.30 -9.51
C PRO A 11 -6.13 1.32 -7.98
N THR A 12 -5.27 0.57 -7.31
CA THR A 12 -5.24 0.44 -5.85
C THR A 12 -4.10 1.28 -5.29
N ILE A 13 -4.42 2.13 -4.34
CA ILE A 13 -3.45 2.95 -3.62
C ILE A 13 -2.93 2.17 -2.43
N LEU A 14 -1.61 2.15 -2.22
CA LEU A 14 -0.96 1.41 -1.16
C LEU A 14 -0.18 2.33 -0.22
N GLY A 15 -0.46 2.22 1.08
CA GLY A 15 0.40 2.68 2.16
C GLY A 15 1.20 1.51 2.72
N LEU A 16 2.41 1.30 2.22
CA LEU A 16 3.32 0.24 2.64
C LEU A 16 4.16 0.72 3.82
N THR A 17 4.19 -0.05 4.89
CA THR A 17 4.94 0.30 6.11
C THR A 17 5.84 -0.85 6.56
N HIS A 18 7.00 -0.53 7.13
CA HIS A 18 7.90 -1.54 7.71
C HIS A 18 8.60 -1.08 8.99
N ALA A 19 8.89 -1.98 9.92
CA ALA A 19 9.71 -1.71 11.10
C ALA A 19 11.13 -2.29 10.87
N LYS A 20 12.08 -1.45 10.43
CA LYS A 20 13.46 -1.86 10.10
C LYS A 20 13.55 -3.06 9.12
N ALA A 21 12.61 -3.16 8.19
CA ALA A 21 12.46 -4.32 7.30
C ALA A 21 12.21 -3.94 5.83
N PRO A 22 13.03 -3.08 5.21
CA PRO A 22 12.78 -2.57 3.85
C PRO A 22 12.73 -3.67 2.78
N VAL A 23 13.55 -4.72 2.92
CA VAL A 23 13.57 -5.86 1.99
C VAL A 23 12.24 -6.62 1.98
N TRP A 24 11.64 -6.81 3.16
CA TRP A 24 10.35 -7.47 3.29
C TRP A 24 9.21 -6.58 2.80
N ALA A 25 9.33 -5.25 2.97
CA ALA A 25 8.42 -4.29 2.37
C ALA A 25 8.43 -4.40 0.83
N ASP A 26 9.61 -4.36 0.20
CA ASP A 26 9.69 -4.49 -1.26
C ASP A 26 9.16 -5.85 -1.74
N ARG A 27 9.43 -6.92 -1.00
CA ARG A 27 8.86 -8.24 -1.30
C ARG A 27 7.33 -8.23 -1.27
N LEU A 28 6.72 -7.60 -0.26
CA LEU A 28 5.26 -7.46 -0.19
C LEU A 28 4.72 -6.64 -1.36
N ARG A 29 5.38 -5.52 -1.71
CA ARG A 29 5.02 -4.70 -2.87
C ARG A 29 5.02 -5.53 -4.16
N GLN A 30 6.05 -6.35 -4.40
CA GLN A 30 6.11 -7.22 -5.58
C GLN A 30 4.97 -8.24 -5.62
N LEU A 31 4.61 -8.84 -4.47
CA LEU A 31 3.50 -9.79 -4.38
C LEU A 31 2.14 -9.14 -4.67
N LEU A 32 1.96 -7.87 -4.27
CA LEU A 32 0.74 -7.11 -4.55
C LEU A 32 0.69 -6.66 -6.02
N ALA A 33 1.81 -6.19 -6.58
CA ALA A 33 1.92 -5.81 -7.98
C ALA A 33 1.62 -6.97 -8.95
N ALA A 34 1.88 -8.21 -8.54
CA ALA A 34 1.55 -9.39 -9.33
C ALA A 34 0.04 -9.71 -9.39
N LYS A 35 -0.78 -9.07 -8.54
CA LYS A 35 -2.20 -9.40 -8.37
C LYS A 35 -3.14 -8.22 -8.54
N LEU A 36 -2.64 -6.99 -8.44
CA LEU A 36 -3.43 -5.76 -8.41
C LEU A 36 -2.84 -4.74 -9.39
N GLU A 37 -3.72 -3.99 -10.03
CA GLU A 37 -3.36 -2.72 -10.68
C GLU A 37 -2.96 -1.72 -9.60
N LEU A 38 -1.69 -1.36 -9.52
CA LEU A 38 -1.18 -0.42 -8.52
C LEU A 38 -1.24 1.02 -9.04
N GLY A 39 -1.87 1.90 -8.28
CA GLY A 39 -1.77 3.34 -8.43
C GLY A 39 -0.59 3.88 -7.63
N GLU A 40 -0.84 4.87 -6.77
CA GLU A 40 0.17 5.41 -5.87
C GLU A 40 0.63 4.36 -4.84
N VAL A 41 1.94 4.31 -4.61
CA VAL A 41 2.54 3.47 -3.57
C VAL A 41 3.44 4.33 -2.70
N ILE A 42 3.00 4.58 -1.48
CA ILE A 42 3.79 5.29 -0.47
C ILE A 42 4.43 4.24 0.42
N THR A 43 5.76 4.27 0.51
CA THR A 43 6.51 3.40 1.41
C THR A 43 7.11 4.22 2.54
N SER A 44 6.89 3.81 3.78
CA SER A 44 7.43 4.49 4.96
C SER A 44 7.86 3.54 6.08
N GLU A 45 8.68 4.05 6.98
CA GLU A 45 9.06 3.31 8.19
C GLU A 45 8.02 3.49 9.30
N ILE A 46 7.75 2.42 10.05
CA ILE A 46 6.85 2.43 11.19
C ILE A 46 7.48 3.26 12.32
N GLY A 47 6.73 4.25 12.80
CA GLY A 47 7.15 5.10 13.91
C GLY A 47 7.24 4.37 15.26
N PRO A 48 7.91 4.97 16.26
CA PRO A 48 8.29 4.31 17.51
C PRO A 48 7.11 3.80 18.34
N VAL A 49 5.98 4.51 18.35
CA VAL A 49 4.78 4.10 19.12
C VAL A 49 4.24 2.76 18.61
N VAL A 50 3.96 2.68 17.30
CA VAL A 50 3.47 1.44 16.68
C VAL A 50 4.55 0.36 16.70
N GLY A 51 5.80 0.73 16.42
CA GLY A 51 6.94 -0.20 16.38
C GLY A 51 7.23 -0.87 17.73
N THR A 52 6.93 -0.22 18.85
CA THR A 52 7.07 -0.81 20.19
C THR A 52 6.17 -2.04 20.37
N HIS A 53 4.96 -2.02 19.80
CA HIS A 53 4.01 -3.12 19.89
C HIS A 53 4.21 -4.17 18.79
N ALA A 54 4.49 -3.70 17.57
CA ALA A 54 4.64 -4.56 16.40
C ALA A 54 5.97 -5.34 16.40
N GLY A 55 7.04 -4.71 16.87
CA GLY A 55 8.39 -5.25 16.89
C GLY A 55 9.17 -5.03 15.58
N PRO A 56 10.52 -5.17 15.60
CA PRO A 56 11.33 -5.16 14.39
C PRO A 56 10.96 -6.32 13.46
N GLY A 57 11.03 -6.11 12.15
CA GLY A 57 10.69 -7.13 11.15
C GLY A 57 9.24 -7.05 10.65
N THR A 58 8.36 -6.30 11.32
CA THR A 58 6.97 -6.11 10.87
C THR A 58 6.92 -5.41 9.52
N VAL A 59 6.02 -5.89 8.66
CA VAL A 59 5.61 -5.24 7.43
C VAL A 59 4.09 -5.18 7.40
N GLY A 60 3.55 -4.03 7.02
CA GLY A 60 2.12 -3.79 6.91
C GLY A 60 1.77 -3.10 5.60
N VAL A 61 0.51 -3.23 5.20
CA VAL A 61 -0.04 -2.51 4.06
C VAL A 61 -1.44 -2.02 4.41
N ALA A 62 -1.67 -0.73 4.20
CA ALA A 62 -2.99 -0.16 4.06
C ALA A 62 -3.29 0.00 2.57
N PHE A 63 -4.55 -0.19 2.18
CA PHE A 63 -4.96 -0.09 0.79
C PHE A 63 -6.36 0.50 0.67
N PHE A 64 -6.61 1.21 -0.43
CA PHE A 64 -7.93 1.69 -0.80
C PHE A 64 -8.01 1.91 -2.32
N GLN A 65 -9.23 2.07 -2.83
CA GLN A 65 -9.51 2.50 -4.20
C GLN A 65 -10.29 3.82 -4.10
N PRO A 66 -9.88 4.89 -4.81
CA PRO A 66 -10.62 6.15 -4.79
C PRO A 66 -12.04 5.97 -5.32
N GLU A 67 -12.99 6.70 -4.74
CA GLU A 67 -14.37 6.75 -5.18
C GLU A 67 -14.57 7.92 -6.17
N GLY A 68 -14.76 7.57 -7.45
CA GLY A 68 -15.02 8.54 -8.52
C GLY A 68 -13.79 9.31 -9.00
N ASP A 69 -14.01 10.20 -9.96
CA ASP A 69 -12.94 10.91 -10.67
C ASP A 69 -12.29 12.01 -9.82
N ASP A 70 -13.04 12.61 -8.90
CA ASP A 70 -12.55 13.71 -8.06
C ASP A 70 -11.50 13.24 -7.06
N GLU A 71 -11.70 12.09 -6.41
CA GLU A 71 -10.68 11.49 -5.52
C GLU A 71 -9.48 10.97 -6.33
N ALA A 72 -9.72 10.38 -7.50
CA ALA A 72 -8.66 9.89 -8.36
C ALA A 72 -7.69 11.00 -8.78
N ARG A 73 -8.18 12.23 -8.99
CA ARG A 73 -7.35 13.41 -9.33
C ARG A 73 -6.39 13.83 -8.22
N LEU A 74 -6.66 13.46 -6.97
CA LEU A 74 -5.78 13.78 -5.82
C LEU A 74 -4.58 12.84 -5.72
N LEU A 75 -4.53 11.78 -6.52
CA LEU A 75 -3.61 10.67 -6.36
C LEU A 75 -2.64 10.58 -7.55
N ALA A 76 -1.35 10.43 -7.28
CA ALA A 76 -0.38 10.21 -8.35
C ALA A 76 -0.36 8.72 -8.78
N PRO A 77 -0.22 8.35 -10.07
CA PRO A 77 -0.15 9.19 -11.27
C PRO A 77 -1.53 9.42 -11.93
N LEU A 78 -2.62 9.21 -11.20
CA LEU A 78 -3.99 9.23 -11.74
C LEU A 78 -4.52 10.65 -11.99
N GLY A 79 -3.95 11.66 -11.33
CA GLY A 79 -4.16 13.06 -11.66
C GLY A 79 -3.58 13.43 -13.02
N ARG A 80 -4.45 13.58 -14.03
CA ARG A 80 -4.23 14.40 -15.22
C ARG A 80 -5.30 15.49 -15.30
#